data_AF-A0A2T4ZIG3-F1
#
_entry.id   AF-A0A2T4ZIG3-F1
#
_cell.length_a   1.000
_cell.length_b   1.000
_cell.length_c   1.000
_cell.angle_alpha   90.00
_cell.angle_beta   90.00
_cell.angle_gamma   90.00
#
_symmetry.space_group_name_H-M   'P 1'
#
loop_
_entity.id
_entity.type
_entity.pdbx_description
1 polymer ?
#
loop_
_entity_poly.entity_id
_entity_poly.type
_entity_poly.pdbx_seq_one_letter_code
_entity_poly.pdbx_strand_id
1 'polypeptide(L)'
;MSPSPASPLRRSLRIASLVLAGLGVLFWAGAMVATSMTPASRGDGFPMLGAILASVYLVTLVLPGLILALMDRWPWVSLGFGIVAVGIASDAVLPWLPWGALLS
;
A
#
# COMPACT_ATOMS: atom_id res chain seq x y z
N MET A 1 -9.14 36.77 -4.42
CA MET A 1 -8.85 35.82 -3.34
C MET A 1 -7.51 35.17 -3.63
N SER A 2 -6.44 35.60 -2.95
CA SER A 2 -5.16 34.90 -3.00
C SER A 2 -5.31 33.56 -2.26
N PRO A 3 -4.88 32.42 -2.83
CA PRO A 3 -4.92 31.16 -2.12
C PRO A 3 -4.06 31.27 -0.87
N SER A 4 -4.65 31.04 0.30
CA SER A 4 -3.91 30.94 1.56
C SER A 4 -2.86 29.83 1.41
N PRO A 5 -1.58 30.09 1.70
CA PRO A 5 -0.56 29.06 1.60
C PRO A 5 -0.93 27.92 2.53
N ALA A 6 -1.14 26.72 1.97
CA ALA A 6 -1.41 25.54 2.76
C ALA A 6 -0.33 25.41 3.84
N SER A 7 -0.75 25.26 5.09
CA SER A 7 0.18 25.16 6.22
C SER A 7 1.25 24.09 5.91
N PRO A 8 2.54 24.33 6.22
CA PRO A 8 3.62 23.40 5.90
C PRO A 8 3.36 21.99 6.42
N LEU A 9 2.75 21.87 7.61
CA LEU A 9 2.33 20.60 8.21
C LEU A 9 1.36 19.81 7.30
N ARG A 10 0.31 20.45 6.79
CA ARG A 10 -0.68 19.81 5.91
C ARG A 10 -0.03 19.27 4.63
N ARG A 11 0.90 20.05 4.05
CA ARG A 11 1.68 19.60 2.88
C ARG A 11 2.48 18.34 3.21
N SER A 12 3.19 18.32 4.34
CA SER A 12 3.97 17.15 4.77
C SER A 12 3.09 15.92 4.99
N LEU A 13 1.93 16.07 5.65
CA LEU A 13 1.00 14.95 5.87
C LEU A 13 0.45 14.39 4.56
N ARG A 14 0.13 15.26 3.59
CA ARG A 14 -0.32 14.83 2.27
C ARG A 14 0.75 14.05 1.54
N ILE A 15 1.99 14.55 1.52
CA ILE A 15 3.12 13.85 0.89
C ILE A 15 3.34 12.49 1.55
N ALA A 16 3.39 12.44 2.89
CA ALA A 16 3.54 11.20 3.63
C ALA A 16 2.42 10.19 3.30
N SER A 17 1.17 10.65 3.25
CA SER A 17 0.03 9.80 2.89
C SER A 17 0.12 9.27 1.45
N LEU A 18 0.53 10.11 0.50
CA LEU A 18 0.76 9.71 -0.89
C LEU A 18 1.88 8.68 -1.01
N VAL A 19 2.97 8.85 -0.26
CA VAL A 19 4.09 7.90 -0.24
C VAL A 19 3.61 6.55 0.31
N LEU A 20 2.93 6.53 1.46
CA LEU A 20 2.41 5.30 2.07
C LEU A 20 1.40 4.59 1.16
N ALA A 21 0.47 5.33 0.57
CA ALA A 21 -0.48 4.77 -0.38
C ALA A 21 0.21 4.24 -1.65
N GLY A 22 1.23 4.96 -2.15
CA GLY A 22 2.05 4.51 -3.27
C GLY A 22 2.77 3.19 -2.98
N LEU A 23 3.35 3.03 -1.78
CA LEU A 23 3.91 1.75 -1.33
C LEU A 23 2.85 0.65 -1.29
N GLY A 24 1.64 0.96 -0.86
CA GLY A 24 0.52 0.02 -0.88
C GLY A 24 0.14 -0.44 -2.29
N VAL A 25 0.15 0.47 -3.28
CA VAL A 25 -0.05 0.12 -4.69
C VAL A 25 1.08 -0.78 -5.21
N LEU A 26 2.33 -0.46 -4.86
CA LEU A 26 3.48 -1.28 -5.25
C LEU A 26 3.41 -2.69 -4.66
N PHE A 27 3.00 -2.83 -3.41
CA PHE A 27 2.76 -4.13 -2.79
C PHE A 27 1.70 -4.93 -3.57
N TRP A 28 0.57 -4.30 -3.91
CA TRP A 28 -0.46 -4.95 -4.71
C TRP A 28 0.06 -5.39 -6.09
N ALA A 29 0.81 -4.52 -6.78
CA ALA A 29 1.40 -4.85 -8.08
C ALA A 29 2.38 -6.02 -7.98
N GLY A 30 3.24 -6.03 -6.95
CA GLY A 30 4.15 -7.14 -6.66
C GLY A 30 3.39 -8.44 -6.39
N ALA A 31 2.31 -8.40 -5.63
CA ALA A 31 1.46 -9.57 -5.39
C ALA A 31 0.83 -10.11 -6.69
N MET A 32 0.33 -9.24 -7.56
CA MET A 32 -0.21 -9.65 -8.87
C MET A 32 0.86 -10.32 -9.74
N VAL A 33 2.07 -9.76 -9.80
CA VAL A 33 3.20 -10.34 -10.54
C VAL A 33 3.59 -11.70 -9.95
N ALA A 34 3.66 -11.84 -8.63
CA ALA A 34 3.97 -13.12 -7.99
C ALA A 34 2.90 -14.19 -8.32
N THR A 35 1.63 -13.80 -8.34
CA THR A 35 0.54 -14.73 -8.70
C THR A 35 0.59 -15.13 -10.18
N SER A 36 0.95 -14.23 -11.10
CA SER A 36 1.03 -14.54 -12.54
C SER A 36 2.26 -15.38 -12.91
N MET A 37 3.33 -15.31 -12.11
CA MET A 37 4.51 -16.16 -12.27
C MET A 37 4.32 -17.58 -11.72
N THR A 38 3.21 -17.87 -11.05
CA THR A 38 2.95 -19.21 -10.50
C THR A 38 2.50 -20.18 -11.60
N PRO A 39 3.20 -21.31 -11.83
CA PRO A 39 2.82 -22.28 -12.87
C PRO A 39 1.44 -22.89 -12.63
N ALA A 40 0.60 -22.91 -13.67
CA ALA A 40 -0.77 -23.44 -13.61
C ALA A 40 -0.86 -24.93 -13.22
N SER A 41 0.24 -25.68 -13.34
CA SER A 41 0.34 -27.09 -12.91
C SER A 41 0.41 -27.28 -11.39
N ARG A 42 0.58 -26.21 -10.61
CA ARG A 42 0.46 -26.19 -9.13
C ARG A 42 -0.82 -25.47 -8.70
N GLY A 43 -1.94 -25.83 -9.31
CA GLY A 43 -3.26 -25.22 -9.11
C GLY A 43 -3.90 -25.50 -7.76
N ASP A 44 -3.15 -25.39 -6.66
CA ASP A 44 -3.75 -25.28 -5.33
C ASP A 44 -4.38 -23.88 -5.30
N GLY A 45 -5.65 -23.70 -4.93
CA GLY A 45 -6.37 -22.41 -5.05
C GLY A 45 -5.79 -21.21 -4.26
N PHE A 46 -4.66 -21.37 -3.59
CA PHE A 46 -3.98 -20.38 -2.77
C PHE A 46 -3.48 -19.13 -3.52
N PRO A 47 -2.88 -19.20 -4.73
CA PRO A 47 -2.49 -18.01 -5.48
C PRO A 47 -3.69 -17.12 -5.83
N MET A 48 -4.84 -17.73 -6.12
CA MET A 48 -6.08 -17.01 -6.40
C MET A 48 -6.62 -16.32 -5.15
N LEU A 49 -6.58 -16.99 -3.99
CA LEU A 49 -6.91 -16.35 -2.70
C LEU A 49 -5.97 -15.19 -2.37
N GLY A 50 -4.67 -15.34 -2.61
CA GLY A 50 -3.68 -14.27 -2.43
C GLY A 50 -3.98 -13.05 -3.31
N ALA A 51 -4.31 -13.26 -4.58
CA ALA A 51 -4.72 -12.19 -5.49
C ALA A 51 -6.00 -11.48 -5.04
N ILE A 52 -7.00 -12.24 -4.57
CA ILE A 52 -8.25 -11.70 -4.04
C ILE A 52 -7.97 -10.84 -2.80
N LEU A 53 -7.23 -11.36 -1.82
CA LEU A 53 -6.88 -10.62 -0.60
C LEU A 53 -6.09 -9.35 -0.90
N ALA A 54 -5.10 -9.42 -1.80
CA ALA A 54 -4.35 -8.25 -2.25
C ALA A 54 -5.28 -7.20 -2.90
N SER A 55 -6.24 -7.64 -3.71
CA SER A 55 -7.19 -6.74 -4.37
C SER A 55 -8.18 -6.11 -3.38
N VAL A 56 -8.66 -6.87 -2.39
CA VAL A 56 -9.47 -6.35 -1.29
C VAL A 56 -8.68 -5.28 -0.54
N TYR A 57 -7.44 -5.58 -0.15
CA TYR A 57 -6.52 -4.63 0.48
C TYR A 57 -6.39 -3.32 -0.33
N LEU A 58 -6.20 -3.41 -1.65
CA LEU A 58 -6.11 -2.23 -2.51
C LEU A 58 -7.40 -1.40 -2.47
N VAL A 59 -8.55 -2.04 -2.65
CA VAL A 59 -9.86 -1.38 -2.79
C VAL A 59 -10.36 -0.81 -1.47
N THR A 60 -10.20 -1.52 -0.36
CA THR A 60 -10.77 -1.10 0.93
C THR A 60 -9.85 -0.20 1.73
N LEU A 61 -8.55 -0.20 1.45
CA LEU A 61 -7.56 0.46 2.31
C LEU A 61 -6.73 1.49 1.53
N VAL A 62 -6.04 1.06 0.47
CA VAL A 62 -5.11 1.91 -0.26
C VAL A 62 -5.83 2.98 -1.09
N LEU A 63 -6.86 2.59 -1.85
CA LEU A 63 -7.62 3.50 -2.71
C LEU A 63 -8.32 4.62 -1.92
N PRO A 64 -9.07 4.34 -0.83
CA PRO A 64 -9.65 5.39 0.00
C PRO A 64 -8.59 6.35 0.56
N GLY A 65 -7.46 5.80 1.06
CA GLY A 65 -6.34 6.61 1.53
C GLY A 65 -5.77 7.53 0.44
N LEU A 66 -5.55 6.99 -0.77
CA LEU A 66 -5.03 7.72 -1.93
C LEU A 66 -5.99 8.82 -2.39
N ILE A 67 -7.30 8.51 -2.48
CA ILE A 67 -8.33 9.48 -2.87
C ILE A 67 -8.35 10.65 -1.87
N LEU A 68 -8.36 10.36 -0.57
CA LEU A 68 -8.32 11.39 0.48
C LEU A 68 -7.04 12.24 0.39
N ALA A 69 -5.89 11.62 0.14
CA ALA A 69 -4.62 12.33 -0.04
C ALA A 69 -4.61 13.23 -1.28
N LEU A 70 -5.14 12.74 -2.40
CA LEU A 70 -5.22 13.48 -3.67
C LEU A 70 -6.16 14.68 -3.55
N MET A 71 -7.31 14.50 -2.90
CA MET A 71 -8.28 15.57 -2.64
C MET A 71 -7.83 16.57 -1.55
N ASP A 72 -6.71 16.32 -0.87
CA ASP A 72 -6.27 17.06 0.33
C ASP A 72 -7.39 17.18 1.38
N ARG A 73 -8.21 16.12 1.49
CA ARG A 73 -9.31 16.02 2.45
C ARG A 73 -8.90 15.10 3.58
N TRP A 74 -9.00 15.61 4.81
CA TRP A 74 -8.74 14.87 6.05
C TRP A 74 -7.38 14.14 6.05
N PRO A 75 -6.26 14.90 6.03
CA PRO A 75 -4.91 14.33 5.88
C PRO A 75 -4.56 13.30 6.96
N TRP A 76 -5.08 13.47 8.18
CA TRP A 76 -4.89 12.50 9.27
C TRP A 76 -5.56 11.16 9.02
N VAL A 77 -6.77 11.16 8.44
CA VAL A 77 -7.50 9.93 8.11
C VAL A 77 -6.78 9.20 6.98
N SER A 78 -6.38 9.94 5.94
CA SER A 78 -5.57 9.41 4.84
C SER A 78 -4.25 8.80 5.32
N LEU A 79 -3.55 9.48 6.23
CA LEU A 79 -2.33 8.97 6.85
C LEU A 79 -2.61 7.67 7.62
N GLY A 80 -3.71 7.60 8.37
CA GLY A 80 -4.13 6.40 9.08
C GLY A 80 -4.30 5.21 8.14
N PHE A 81 -5.01 5.39 7.02
CA PHE A 81 -5.12 4.36 5.99
C PHE A 81 -3.75 3.92 5.47
N GLY A 82 -2.86 4.87 5.17
CA GLY A 82 -1.51 4.58 4.70
C GLY A 82 -0.67 3.79 5.70
N ILE A 83 -0.73 4.14 6.99
CA ILE A 83 0.00 3.44 8.06
C ILE A 83 -0.51 2.00 8.20
N VAL A 84 -1.83 1.82 8.26
CA VAL A 84 -2.43 0.47 8.35
C VAL A 84 -2.07 -0.35 7.12
N ALA A 85 -2.09 0.27 5.94
CA ALA A 85 -1.76 -0.40 4.69
C ALA A 85 -0.31 -0.89 4.67
N VAL A 86 0.63 -0.02 5.00
CA VAL A 86 2.05 -0.39 5.10
C VAL A 86 2.29 -1.39 6.23
N GLY A 87 1.57 -1.31 7.34
CA GLY A 87 1.66 -2.30 8.43
C GLY A 87 1.30 -3.70 7.96
N ILE A 88 0.16 -3.86 7.28
CA ILE A 88 -0.29 -5.15 6.72
C ILE A 88 0.68 -5.63 5.63
N ALA A 89 1.09 -4.76 4.72
CA ALA A 89 2.04 -5.10 3.67
C ALA A 89 3.40 -5.54 4.25
N SER A 90 3.87 -4.85 5.29
CA SER A 90 5.11 -5.19 5.98
C SER A 90 5.01 -6.56 6.64
N ASP A 91 3.93 -6.84 7.37
CA ASP A 91 3.70 -8.16 7.99
C ASP A 91 3.69 -9.29 6.96
N ALA A 92 3.15 -9.03 5.76
CA ALA A 92 3.15 -9.98 4.66
C ALA A 92 4.53 -10.14 3.98
N VAL A 93 5.38 -9.11 3.95
CA VAL A 93 6.68 -9.11 3.24
C VAL A 93 7.84 -9.51 4.14
N LEU A 94 7.85 -9.07 5.41
CA LEU A 94 8.94 -9.28 6.37
C LEU A 94 9.41 -10.74 6.47
N PRO A 95 8.52 -11.76 6.54
CA PRO A 95 8.95 -13.15 6.63
C PRO A 95 9.78 -13.63 5.43
N TRP A 96 9.66 -12.97 4.28
CA TRP A 96 10.26 -13.37 3.01
C TRP A 96 11.50 -12.57 2.63
N LEU A 97 11.89 -11.58 3.45
CA LEU A 97 13.12 -10.84 3.20
C LEU A 97 14.34 -11.76 3.43
N PRO A 98 15.38 -11.66 2.57
CA PRO A 98 16.58 -12.48 2.69
C PRO A 98 17.47 -11.96 3.82
N TRP A 99 17.01 -12.07 5.07
CA TRP A 99 17.65 -11.52 6.26
C TRP A 99 19.14 -11.90 6.37
N GLY A 100 19.47 -13.15 6.02
CA GLY A 100 20.85 -13.63 6.05
C GLY A 100 21.79 -12.92 5.08
N ALA A 101 21.30 -12.41 3.95
CA ALA A 101 22.10 -11.65 2.99
C ALA A 101 22.13 -10.14 3.30
N LEU A 102 21.20 -9.64 4.13
CA LEU A 102 21.14 -8.24 4.55
C LEU A 102 21.95 -7.98 5.83
N LEU A 103 22.18 -9.01 6.64
CA LEU A 103 22.87 -8.92 7.93
C LEU A 103 24.32 -9.45 7.89
N SER A 104 24.79 -9.88 6.71
CA SER A 104 26.15 -10.35 6.42
C SER A 104 27.01 -9.25 5.81
#